data_AF-A0AAD7DGU3-F1
#
_entry.id   AF-A0AAD7DGU3-F1
#
_cell.length_a   1.000
_cell.length_b   1.000
_cell.length_c   1.000
_cell.angle_alpha   90.00
_cell.angle_beta   90.00
_cell.angle_gamma   90.00
#
_symmetry.space_group_name_H-M   'P 1'
#
loop_
_entity.id
_entity.type
_entity.pdbx_description
1 polymer ?
#
loop_
_entity_poly.entity_id
_entity_poly.type
_entity_poly.pdbx_seq_one_letter_code
_entity_poly.pdbx_strand_id
1 'polypeptide(L)'
;MVASSEGNGSYCFGLNGLFFQMLKGLGFRVYAGSGRINEQAPGVAPIFHAFVHMILFVQPIEGSNTTYVVDVAAGPVRPILLEEGEVVMGASPSEHHTLTRTARADSSLESSPNSQTPEKFEWCLQSVHRNEDVKTTRVMYSFIEDEFFDADYKAFNYSVLGLAAGLFWENVVCTKFFWMSDEE
;
A
#
# COMPACT_ATOMS: atom_id res chain seq x y z
N MET A 1 1.77 -15.03 -18.20
CA MET A 1 0.34 -14.99 -18.58
C MET A 1 -0.16 -16.43 -18.50
N VAL A 2 -0.94 -16.76 -17.47
CA VAL A 2 -1.45 -18.14 -17.29
C VAL A 2 -2.72 -18.28 -18.13
N ALA A 3 -2.68 -19.24 -19.06
CA ALA A 3 -3.75 -19.51 -20.00
C ALA A 3 -4.67 -20.62 -19.47
N SER A 4 -5.79 -20.22 -18.84
CA SER A 4 -7.01 -21.04 -18.77
C SER A 4 -8.19 -20.15 -18.39
N SER A 5 -9.34 -20.40 -19.01
CA SER A 5 -10.58 -19.66 -18.83
C SER A 5 -11.19 -19.85 -17.44
N GLU A 6 -11.44 -18.72 -16.78
CA GLU A 6 -12.20 -18.49 -15.54
C GLU A 6 -11.45 -18.75 -14.22
N GLY A 7 -10.80 -17.70 -13.71
CA GLY A 7 -10.12 -17.70 -12.39
C GLY A 7 -8.82 -16.89 -12.30
N ASN A 8 -8.57 -15.92 -13.19
CA ASN A 8 -7.30 -15.21 -13.22
C ASN A 8 -7.21 -14.12 -12.13
N GLY A 9 -6.07 -14.06 -11.44
CA GLY A 9 -5.70 -12.96 -10.56
C GLY A 9 -4.97 -11.82 -11.31
N SER A 10 -4.70 -10.75 -10.58
CA SER A 10 -3.86 -9.63 -11.03
C SER A 10 -2.98 -9.16 -9.87
N TYR A 11 -1.99 -8.32 -10.16
CA TYR A 11 -1.28 -7.52 -9.15
C TYR A 11 -2.01 -6.18 -8.94
N CYS A 12 -1.38 -5.27 -8.18
CA CYS A 12 -1.98 -4.05 -7.64
C CYS A 12 -2.82 -3.23 -8.62
N PHE A 13 -2.34 -2.93 -9.84
CA PHE A 13 -3.11 -2.13 -10.79
C PHE A 13 -4.45 -2.77 -11.19
N GLY A 14 -4.49 -4.08 -11.41
CA GLY A 14 -5.75 -4.74 -11.75
C GLY A 14 -6.67 -4.95 -10.55
N LEU A 15 -6.12 -5.34 -9.38
CA LEU A 15 -6.93 -5.57 -8.18
C LEU A 15 -7.51 -4.27 -7.62
N ASN A 16 -6.66 -3.27 -7.36
CA ASN A 16 -7.11 -1.97 -6.85
C ASN A 16 -7.87 -1.19 -7.93
N GLY A 17 -7.54 -1.34 -9.21
CA GLY A 17 -8.28 -0.72 -10.31
C GLY A 17 -9.71 -1.25 -10.45
N LEU A 18 -9.91 -2.58 -10.33
CA LEU A 18 -11.26 -3.16 -10.32
C LEU A 18 -12.05 -2.68 -9.10
N PHE A 19 -11.45 -2.75 -7.91
CA PHE A 19 -12.12 -2.35 -6.68
C PHE A 19 -12.46 -0.85 -6.64
N PHE A 20 -11.60 0.00 -7.21
CA PHE A 20 -11.86 1.42 -7.42
C PHE A 20 -13.16 1.67 -8.22
N GLN A 21 -13.33 0.98 -9.35
CA GLN A 21 -14.54 1.13 -10.17
C GLN A 21 -15.79 0.61 -9.46
N MET A 22 -15.66 -0.48 -8.68
CA MET A 22 -16.75 -1.00 -7.85
C MET A 22 -17.20 0.03 -6.81
N LEU A 23 -16.25 0.61 -6.05
CA LEU A 23 -16.55 1.64 -5.06
C LEU A 23 -17.22 2.86 -5.69
N LYS A 24 -16.73 3.34 -6.83
CA LYS A 24 -17.38 4.42 -7.59
C LYS A 24 -18.81 4.06 -8.00
N GLY A 25 -19.02 2.85 -8.51
CA GLY A 25 -20.36 2.36 -8.91
C GLY A 25 -21.34 2.27 -7.74
N LEU A 26 -20.84 2.00 -6.53
CA LEU A 26 -21.60 1.99 -5.28
C LEU A 26 -21.85 3.39 -4.69
N GLY A 27 -21.33 4.45 -5.31
CA GLY A 27 -21.52 5.84 -4.86
C GLY A 27 -20.53 6.31 -3.80
N PHE A 28 -19.47 5.55 -3.51
CA PHE A 28 -18.42 6.01 -2.60
C PHE A 28 -17.62 7.15 -3.24
N ARG A 29 -17.25 8.14 -2.41
CA ARG A 29 -16.19 9.10 -2.76
C ARG A 29 -14.85 8.38 -2.63
N VAL A 30 -14.24 8.07 -3.77
CA VAL A 30 -12.95 7.40 -3.83
C VAL A 30 -12.08 8.05 -4.89
N TYR A 31 -10.80 8.20 -4.57
CA TYR A 31 -9.77 8.60 -5.52
C TYR A 31 -8.57 7.65 -5.40
N ALA A 32 -7.77 7.59 -6.46
CA ALA A 32 -6.67 6.66 -6.56
C ALA A 32 -5.35 7.36 -6.22
N GLY A 33 -4.51 6.69 -5.42
CA GLY A 33 -3.18 7.15 -5.04
C GLY A 33 -2.09 6.25 -5.60
N SER A 34 -0.84 6.62 -5.33
CA SER A 34 0.30 5.78 -5.68
C SER A 34 1.32 5.69 -4.56
N GLY A 35 1.86 4.48 -4.38
CA GLY A 35 2.89 4.16 -3.40
C GLY A 35 4.16 3.58 -4.03
N ARG A 36 5.21 3.57 -3.22
CA ARG A 36 6.54 3.03 -3.52
C ARG A 36 6.77 1.81 -2.65
N ILE A 37 6.89 0.64 -3.26
CA ILE A 37 7.17 -0.60 -2.53
C ILE A 37 8.57 -0.53 -1.91
N ASN A 38 8.70 -1.03 -0.69
CA ASN A 38 9.99 -1.28 -0.04
C ASN A 38 10.48 -2.71 -0.33
N GLU A 39 11.71 -2.84 -0.83
CA GLU A 39 12.35 -4.14 -1.07
C GLU A 39 13.00 -4.76 0.17
N GLN A 40 13.20 -3.97 1.22
CA GLN A 40 14.02 -4.38 2.34
C GLN A 40 13.29 -5.29 3.32
N ALA A 41 14.07 -6.16 3.96
CA ALA A 41 13.62 -7.04 5.01
C ALA A 41 13.21 -6.25 6.27
N PRO A 42 12.42 -6.86 7.18
CA PRO A 42 12.09 -6.24 8.45
C PRO A 42 13.33 -5.80 9.24
N GLY A 43 13.26 -4.64 9.91
CA GLY A 43 14.37 -4.08 10.68
C GLY A 43 15.50 -3.42 9.88
N VAL A 44 15.45 -3.45 8.55
CA VAL A 44 16.41 -2.76 7.66
C VAL A 44 15.79 -1.44 7.16
N ALA A 45 16.62 -0.40 7.03
CA ALA A 45 16.18 0.89 6.49
C ALA A 45 15.58 0.71 5.09
N PRO A 46 14.41 1.29 4.78
CA PRO A 46 13.69 1.00 3.54
C PRO A 46 14.43 1.53 2.31
N ILE A 47 14.36 0.76 1.21
CA ILE A 47 14.72 1.22 -0.13
C ILE A 47 13.46 1.21 -0.96
N PHE A 48 13.00 2.40 -1.31
CA PHE A 48 11.75 2.60 -2.04
C PHE A 48 11.99 2.66 -3.55
N HIS A 49 11.11 2.00 -4.30
CA HIS A 49 11.05 2.14 -5.75
C HIS A 49 10.42 3.45 -6.22
N ALA A 50 10.15 3.52 -7.54
CA ALA A 50 9.23 4.49 -8.12
C ALA A 50 7.79 4.26 -7.61
N PHE A 51 6.90 5.20 -7.94
CA PHE A 51 5.47 5.11 -7.68
C PHE A 51 4.83 4.06 -8.60
N VAL A 52 4.86 2.78 -8.18
CA VAL A 52 4.41 1.64 -8.99
C VAL A 52 3.41 0.75 -8.25
N HIS A 53 2.83 1.24 -7.16
CA HIS A 53 1.82 0.54 -6.38
C HIS A 53 0.56 1.38 -6.26
N MET A 54 -0.51 1.01 -6.94
CA MET A 54 -1.79 1.72 -6.80
C MET A 54 -2.38 1.43 -5.42
N ILE A 55 -2.85 2.47 -4.75
CA ILE A 55 -3.63 2.40 -3.50
C ILE A 55 -4.89 3.25 -3.67
N LEU A 56 -5.89 3.07 -2.81
CA LEU A 56 -7.14 3.82 -2.87
C LEU A 56 -7.35 4.64 -1.60
N PHE A 57 -7.93 5.82 -1.77
CA PHE A 57 -8.37 6.68 -0.68
C PHE A 57 -9.89 6.78 -0.72
N VAL A 58 -10.54 6.32 0.34
CA VAL A 58 -12.00 6.16 0.41
C VAL A 58 -12.58 7.04 1.50
N GLN A 59 -13.61 7.80 1.17
CA GLN A 59 -14.38 8.63 2.09
C GLN A 59 -15.80 8.06 2.20
N PRO A 60 -16.05 7.15 3.17
CA PRO A 60 -17.27 6.33 3.19
C PRO A 60 -18.49 7.04 3.78
N ILE A 61 -18.30 8.17 4.47
CA ILE A 61 -19.38 8.89 5.17
C ILE A 61 -19.77 10.12 4.35
N GLU A 62 -21.02 10.19 3.93
CA GLU A 62 -21.57 11.36 3.24
C GLU A 62 -21.42 12.63 4.09
N GLY A 63 -20.98 13.73 3.46
CA GLY A 63 -20.71 14.99 4.16
C GLY A 63 -19.45 15.01 5.03
N SER A 64 -18.70 13.90 5.15
CA SER A 64 -17.41 13.86 5.83
C SER A 64 -16.23 13.83 4.85
N ASN A 65 -15.06 14.27 5.33
CA ASN A 65 -13.77 14.11 4.65
C ASN A 65 -12.87 13.08 5.35
N THR A 66 -13.41 12.30 6.29
CA THR A 66 -12.69 11.17 6.91
C THR A 66 -12.26 10.19 5.82
N THR A 67 -10.95 10.04 5.67
CA THR A 67 -10.34 9.30 4.56
C THR A 67 -9.68 8.04 5.09
N TYR A 68 -9.95 6.91 4.44
CA TYR A 68 -9.33 5.63 4.73
C TYR A 68 -8.45 5.21 3.57
N VAL A 69 -7.28 4.64 3.88
CA VAL A 69 -6.43 3.96 2.91
C VAL A 69 -6.93 2.54 2.73
N VAL A 70 -7.14 2.15 1.48
CA VAL A 70 -7.57 0.80 1.10
C VAL A 70 -6.64 0.26 0.02
N ASP A 71 -6.14 -0.95 0.23
CA ASP A 71 -5.32 -1.68 -0.73
C ASP A 71 -5.65 -3.16 -0.65
N VAL A 72 -6.38 -3.65 -1.66
CA VAL A 72 -6.85 -5.03 -1.76
C VAL A 72 -5.84 -5.95 -2.46
N ALA A 73 -4.65 -5.45 -2.79
CA ALA A 73 -3.60 -6.21 -3.45
C ALA A 73 -2.49 -6.64 -2.50
N ALA A 74 -1.93 -5.68 -1.75
CA ALA A 74 -0.78 -5.93 -0.88
C ALA A 74 -0.92 -5.24 0.48
N GLY A 75 -2.08 -4.66 0.80
CA GLY A 75 -2.31 -3.89 2.02
C GLY A 75 -3.01 -4.68 3.12
N PRO A 76 -3.44 -4.00 4.18
CA PRO A 76 -4.16 -4.63 5.27
C PRO A 76 -5.51 -5.17 4.79
N VAL A 77 -5.99 -6.25 5.39
CA VAL A 77 -7.33 -6.83 5.09
C VAL A 77 -8.50 -5.95 5.54
N ARG A 78 -8.21 -4.77 6.09
CA ARG A 78 -9.17 -3.77 6.59
C ARG A 78 -8.74 -2.38 6.13
N PRO A 79 -9.68 -1.48 5.80
CA PRO A 79 -9.38 -0.06 5.62
C PRO A 79 -8.71 0.50 6.87
N ILE A 80 -7.63 1.28 6.70
CA ILE A 80 -6.97 2.00 7.80
C ILE A 80 -7.27 3.49 7.69
N LEU A 81 -7.64 4.12 8.80
CA LEU A 81 -7.86 5.56 8.84
C LEU A 81 -6.56 6.29 8.49
N LEU A 82 -6.62 7.29 7.60
CA LEU A 82 -5.45 8.08 7.19
C LEU A 82 -5.06 9.07 8.30
N GLU A 83 -4.48 8.56 9.37
CA GLU A 83 -4.05 9.32 10.54
C GLU A 83 -2.76 8.70 11.13
N GLU A 84 -1.93 9.55 11.74
CA GLU A 84 -0.63 9.15 12.31
C GLU A 84 -0.82 8.19 13.49
N GLY A 85 -0.14 7.05 13.44
CA GLY A 85 -0.17 6.07 14.52
C GLY A 85 -1.45 5.22 14.57
N GLU A 86 -2.36 5.38 13.60
CA GLU A 86 -3.52 4.49 13.48
C GLU A 86 -3.09 3.04 13.33
N VAL A 87 -3.85 2.13 13.93
CA VAL A 87 -3.54 0.69 13.93
C VAL A 87 -4.78 -0.11 13.55
N VAL A 88 -4.62 -1.02 12.60
CA VAL A 88 -5.64 -2.02 12.26
C VAL A 88 -5.06 -3.43 12.39
N MET A 89 -5.89 -4.37 12.83
CA MET A 89 -5.54 -5.79 12.79
C MET A 89 -5.45 -6.27 11.33
N GLY A 90 -4.41 -7.07 11.05
CA GLY A 90 -4.20 -7.76 9.78
C GLY A 90 -5.07 -9.01 9.64
N ALA A 91 -4.54 -10.03 8.95
CA ALA A 91 -5.27 -11.27 8.70
C ALA A 91 -5.39 -12.16 9.95
N SER A 92 -4.52 -11.98 10.93
CA SER A 92 -4.52 -12.70 12.22
C SER A 92 -4.38 -11.73 13.39
N PRO A 93 -4.69 -12.16 14.63
CA PRO A 93 -4.42 -11.37 15.84
C PRO A 93 -2.93 -11.07 16.08
N SER A 94 -2.02 -11.81 15.46
CA SER A 94 -0.57 -11.58 15.56
C SER A 94 -0.06 -10.52 14.57
N GLU A 95 -0.86 -10.15 13.57
CA GLU A 95 -0.50 -9.17 12.56
C GLU A 95 -1.26 -7.86 12.76
N HIS A 96 -0.55 -6.74 12.77
CA HIS A 96 -1.12 -5.40 12.81
C HIS A 96 -0.49 -4.53 11.75
N HIS A 97 -1.25 -3.57 11.24
CA HIS A 97 -0.77 -2.57 10.31
C HIS A 97 -0.90 -1.19 10.91
N THR A 98 0.08 -0.31 10.67
CA THR A 98 0.05 1.07 11.15
C THR A 98 0.57 2.06 10.12
N LEU A 99 0.06 3.29 10.19
CA LEU A 99 0.51 4.41 9.37
C LEU A 99 1.42 5.33 10.17
N THR A 100 2.52 5.72 9.55
CA THR A 100 3.48 6.68 10.13
C THR A 100 3.95 7.68 9.08
N ARG A 101 4.18 8.92 9.47
CA ARG A 101 4.71 9.98 8.62
C ARG A 101 6.21 10.02 8.78
N THR A 102 6.93 9.83 7.67
CA THR A 102 8.39 9.78 7.68
C THR A 102 8.96 10.81 6.72
N ALA A 103 10.00 11.52 7.17
CA ALA A 103 10.80 12.34 6.27
C ALA A 103 11.59 11.45 5.31
N ARG A 104 11.70 11.86 4.05
CA ARG A 104 12.60 11.20 3.11
C ARG A 104 14.04 11.49 3.46
N ALA A 105 14.82 10.45 3.75
CA ALA A 105 16.24 10.58 4.10
C ALA A 105 17.10 11.12 2.94
N ASP A 106 16.66 10.93 1.70
CA ASP A 106 17.29 11.45 0.48
C ASP A 106 16.82 12.86 0.08
N SER A 107 15.90 13.45 0.85
CA SER A 107 15.45 14.83 0.63
C SER A 107 16.56 15.81 0.94
N SER A 108 16.80 16.76 0.05
CA SER A 108 17.70 17.90 0.26
C SER A 108 17.02 19.10 0.89
N LEU A 109 15.74 19.00 1.26
CA LEU A 109 15.00 20.09 1.90
C LEU A 109 15.42 20.20 3.37
N GLU A 110 15.70 21.43 3.82
CA GLU A 110 15.99 21.70 5.22
C GLU A 110 14.73 21.46 6.07
N SER A 111 14.89 20.74 7.17
CA SER A 111 13.86 20.71 8.20
C SER A 111 13.89 22.05 8.94
N SER A 112 12.76 22.75 8.99
CA SER A 112 12.64 23.97 9.79
C SER A 112 13.03 23.68 11.26
N PRO A 113 13.98 24.44 11.84
CA PRO A 113 14.55 24.14 13.16
C PRO A 113 13.52 24.22 14.32
N ASN A 114 12.35 24.82 14.06
CA ASN A 114 11.25 24.95 15.04
C ASN A 114 10.06 24.02 14.75
N SER A 115 10.15 23.15 13.74
CA SER A 115 9.07 22.24 13.34
C SER A 115 9.41 20.81 13.76
N GLN A 116 8.52 20.19 14.55
CA GLN A 116 8.59 18.75 14.85
C GLN A 116 8.12 17.90 13.67
N THR A 117 7.47 18.52 12.67
CA THR A 117 6.98 17.85 11.46
C THR A 117 7.94 18.12 10.29
N PRO A 118 8.31 17.09 9.51
CA PRO A 118 9.09 17.28 8.28
C PRO A 118 8.37 18.25 7.33
N GLU A 119 9.11 19.10 6.60
CA GLU A 119 8.50 19.98 5.59
C GLU A 119 7.79 19.19 4.49
N LYS A 120 8.37 18.05 4.12
CA LYS A 120 7.73 17.03 3.28
C LYS A 120 7.87 15.68 3.96
N PHE A 121 6.75 14.99 4.08
CA PHE A 121 6.69 13.63 4.57
C PHE A 121 6.02 12.74 3.52
N GLU A 122 6.36 11.46 3.57
CA GLU A 122 5.54 10.41 2.97
C GLU A 122 4.89 9.61 4.10
N TRP A 123 3.70 9.10 3.84
CA TRP A 123 3.10 8.10 4.69
C TRP A 123 3.79 6.77 4.46
N CYS A 124 4.04 6.01 5.52
CA CYS A 124 4.60 4.67 5.49
C CYS A 124 3.58 3.71 6.11
N LEU A 125 3.13 2.73 5.32
CA LEU A 125 2.41 1.59 5.88
C LEU A 125 3.43 0.59 6.42
N GLN A 126 3.26 0.21 7.68
CA GLN A 126 4.09 -0.78 8.34
C GLN A 126 3.25 -1.99 8.72
N SER A 127 3.76 -3.20 8.47
CA SER A 127 3.27 -4.43 9.07
C SER A 127 4.10 -4.75 10.31
N VAL A 128 3.40 -5.03 11.40
CA VAL A 128 3.96 -5.40 12.69
C VAL A 128 3.45 -6.78 13.02
N HIS A 129 4.36 -7.75 13.01
CA HIS A 129 4.07 -9.10 13.46
C HIS A 129 4.56 -9.28 14.89
N ARG A 130 3.71 -9.83 15.76
CA ARG A 130 4.04 -10.16 17.14
C ARG A 130 3.79 -11.64 17.38
N ASN A 131 4.87 -12.36 17.65
CA ASN A 131 4.83 -13.76 18.06
C ASN A 131 5.48 -13.89 19.42
N GLU A 132 4.72 -14.29 20.45
CA GLU A 132 5.14 -14.43 21.85
C GLU A 132 6.01 -13.25 22.34
N ASP A 133 7.34 -13.37 22.22
CA ASP A 133 8.35 -12.39 22.66
C ASP A 133 9.04 -11.60 21.53
N VAL A 134 8.80 -11.93 20.26
CA VAL A 134 9.44 -11.28 19.11
C VAL A 134 8.47 -10.34 18.41
N LYS A 135 8.84 -9.06 18.35
CA LYS A 135 8.17 -8.05 17.53
C LYS A 135 9.00 -7.78 16.29
N THR A 136 8.42 -8.02 15.12
CA THR A 136 9.04 -7.76 13.82
C THR A 136 8.25 -6.68 13.09
N THR A 137 8.89 -5.55 12.79
CA THR A 137 8.28 -4.45 12.03
C THR A 137 8.90 -4.38 10.63
N ARG A 138 8.04 -4.32 9.61
CA ARG A 138 8.43 -4.12 8.22
C ARG A 138 7.68 -2.92 7.65
N VAL A 139 8.42 -1.97 7.10
CA VAL A 139 7.83 -0.95 6.21
C VAL A 139 7.47 -1.64 4.90
N MET A 140 6.20 -1.61 4.51
CA MET A 140 5.72 -2.27 3.29
C MET A 140 5.88 -1.37 2.08
N TYR A 141 5.36 -0.16 2.18
CA TYR A 141 5.45 0.85 1.14
C TYR A 141 5.26 2.25 1.73
N SER A 142 5.74 3.26 1.00
CA SER A 142 5.42 4.66 1.27
C SER A 142 4.44 5.23 0.22
N PHE A 143 3.73 6.30 0.54
CA PHE A 143 2.84 6.98 -0.41
C PHE A 143 2.65 8.46 -0.07
N ILE A 144 2.10 9.20 -1.02
CA ILE A 144 1.63 10.57 -0.86
C ILE A 144 0.11 10.64 -1.10
N GLU A 145 -0.52 11.73 -0.70
CA GLU A 145 -1.97 11.90 -0.79
C GLU A 145 -2.46 12.42 -2.15
N ASP A 146 -1.55 12.76 -3.07
CA ASP A 146 -1.92 13.23 -4.41
C ASP A 146 -2.73 12.19 -5.17
N GLU A 147 -3.70 12.66 -5.96
CA GLU A 147 -4.49 11.82 -6.86
C GLU A 147 -3.71 11.48 -8.13
N PHE A 148 -3.75 10.21 -8.52
CA PHE A 148 -3.16 9.68 -9.74
C PHE A 148 -4.25 9.15 -10.67
N PHE A 149 -4.01 9.23 -11.97
CA PHE A 149 -5.00 8.94 -13.00
C PHE A 149 -4.60 7.74 -13.86
N ASP A 150 -5.53 7.26 -14.68
CA ASP A 150 -5.33 6.14 -15.59
C ASP A 150 -4.11 6.29 -16.52
N ALA A 151 -3.79 7.52 -16.93
CA ALA A 151 -2.60 7.81 -17.72
C ALA A 151 -1.30 7.49 -16.95
N ASP A 152 -1.25 7.83 -15.67
CA ASP A 152 -0.12 7.53 -14.79
C ASP A 152 0.04 6.01 -14.62
N TYR A 153 -1.06 5.32 -14.31
CA TYR A 153 -1.03 3.86 -14.12
C TYR A 153 -0.67 3.09 -15.39
N LYS A 154 -1.06 3.57 -16.57
CA LYS A 154 -0.61 2.99 -17.85
C LYS A 154 0.89 3.12 -18.03
N ALA A 155 1.46 4.28 -17.72
CA ALA A 155 2.91 4.50 -17.78
C ALA A 155 3.66 3.66 -16.75
N PHE A 156 3.17 3.62 -15.50
CA PHE A 156 3.75 2.81 -14.43
C PHE A 156 3.69 1.33 -14.75
N ASN A 157 2.57 0.85 -15.29
CA ASN A 157 2.41 -0.53 -15.72
C ASN A 157 3.44 -0.93 -16.79
N TYR A 158 3.63 -0.06 -17.79
CA TYR A 158 4.66 -0.29 -18.80
C TYR A 158 6.05 -0.41 -18.15
N SER A 159 6.37 0.42 -17.16
CA SER A 159 7.63 0.32 -16.43
C SER A 159 7.75 -0.99 -15.64
N VAL A 160 6.70 -1.41 -14.93
CA VAL A 160 6.72 -2.65 -14.12
C VAL A 160 6.91 -3.89 -14.99
N LEU A 161 6.28 -3.92 -16.17
CA LEU A 161 6.37 -5.04 -17.09
C LEU A 161 7.57 -4.96 -18.04
N GLY A 162 8.11 -3.76 -18.29
CA GLY A 162 9.14 -3.53 -19.30
C GLY A 162 10.56 -3.35 -18.74
N LEU A 163 10.71 -3.13 -17.43
CA LEU A 163 12.03 -3.01 -16.83
C LEU A 163 12.72 -4.37 -16.80
N ALA A 164 13.69 -4.56 -17.69
CA ALA A 164 14.58 -5.72 -17.67
C ALA A 164 15.21 -5.86 -16.27
N ALA A 165 15.22 -7.08 -15.72
CA ALA A 165 15.57 -7.40 -14.33
C ALA A 165 14.56 -6.97 -13.24
N GLY A 166 13.33 -6.59 -13.60
CA GLY A 166 12.27 -6.39 -12.62
C GLY A 166 11.68 -7.71 -12.09
N LEU A 167 11.22 -7.72 -10.84
CA LEU A 167 10.62 -8.90 -10.17
C LEU A 167 9.57 -9.60 -11.04
N PHE A 168 8.64 -8.84 -11.63
CA PHE A 168 7.54 -9.37 -12.45
C PHE A 168 7.92 -9.73 -13.89
N TRP A 169 9.09 -9.28 -14.37
CA TRP A 169 9.60 -9.67 -15.68
C TRP A 169 10.28 -11.04 -15.63
N GLU A 170 11.10 -11.26 -14.59
CA GLU A 170 11.90 -12.48 -14.48
C GLU A 170 11.19 -13.62 -13.74
N ASN A 171 10.14 -13.31 -12.97
CA ASN A 171 9.51 -14.28 -12.09
C ASN A 171 8.00 -14.36 -12.29
N VAL A 172 7.44 -15.55 -12.01
CA VAL A 172 6.00 -15.72 -11.80
C VAL A 172 5.72 -15.53 -10.31
N VAL A 173 5.03 -14.45 -9.96
CA VAL A 173 4.64 -14.14 -8.58
C VAL A 173 3.14 -14.39 -8.42
N CYS A 174 2.76 -15.13 -7.38
CA CYS A 174 1.37 -15.41 -7.05
C CYS A 174 1.18 -15.37 -5.53
N THR A 175 0.16 -14.64 -5.09
CA THR A 175 -0.25 -14.57 -3.68
C THR A 175 -1.72 -14.94 -3.56
N LYS A 176 -2.06 -15.73 -2.54
CA LYS A 176 -3.44 -16.08 -2.22
C LYS A 176 -3.64 -15.95 -0.71
N PHE A 177 -4.66 -15.17 -0.33
CA PHE A 177 -5.07 -15.02 1.05
C PHE A 177 -6.11 -16.07 1.42
N PHE A 178 -6.03 -16.59 2.63
CA PHE A 178 -6.98 -17.55 3.20
C PHE A 178 -7.16 -17.24 4.69
N TRP A 179 -8.32 -17.58 5.23
CA TRP A 179 -8.57 -17.50 6.66
C TRP A 179 -7.80 -18.62 7.36
N MET A 180 -7.12 -18.29 8.46
CA MET A 180 -6.60 -19.32 9.37
C MET A 180 -7.77 -19.82 10.23
N SER A 181 -7.90 -21.13 10.39
CA SER A 181 -8.84 -21.71 11.37
C SER A 181 -8.34 -21.42 12.78
N ASP A 182 -9.26 -21.33 13.76
CA ASP A 182 -8.92 -21.09 15.17
C ASP A 182 -8.02 -22.18 15.81
N GLU A 183 -7.74 -23.27 15.10
CA GLU A 183 -6.97 -24.44 15.57
C GLU A 183 -5.51 -24.53 15.04
N GLU A 184 -5.02 -23.54 14.29
CA GLU A 184 -3.63 -23.48 13.80
C GLU A 184 -2.91 -22.17 14.19
#